data_AF-A0A955AB99-F1
#
_entry.id   AF-A0A955AB99-F1
#
_cell.length_a   1.000
_cell.length_b   1.000
_cell.length_c   1.000
_cell.angle_alpha   90.00
_cell.angle_beta   90.00
_cell.angle_gamma   90.00
#
_symmetry.space_group_name_H-M   'P 1'
#
loop_
_entity.id
_entity.type
_entity.pdbx_description
1 polymer ?
#
loop_
_entity_poly.entity_id
_entity_poly.type
_entity_poly.pdbx_seq_one_letter_code
_entity_poly.pdbx_strand_id
1 'polypeptide(L)'
;VYSSPSLMGAVIIYGFTIFYYGLTESLWGASIGKALFRLRVVDQDGSNPRLGRSLARAFVFVVWPAFFTLVYHVFMFVMGFMAAMSLVEANLRPSLVIVMLLGPIYIVMFLLLFSAARRSNGYAGIHDRIGGVTVVSRHAETGRIPWSVEDLSLPQLEALPTIGPFSVLDTLAVEESSELLLAYDTKLLRRVWLWQRSRESAPVPEAIRNLSRPGRLRWLASGVEGDTVWDAYEAPRGVALVDALQEQPNWSSIRYWLSDLAEELRFASDEGTLPETVSLDRLWVTSDGRLKILDFAAPAVTVETAEVPSVSAATASSESYVRFIEDVSRFVTAPKKRSQRKQPLLVPLSAQRAIEHLAKATSLDVIADRLRALLLDAPAVTRPRRFGLQFCCAALSLFAGAGLLMQRIVVDVGQIDMAPKPELMELNYAASMLYAHQFSSSQPDVDRDAEMLRTWIVGHHRKT
;
A
#
# COMPACT_ATOMS: atom_id res chain seq x y z
N VAL A 1 -29.19 31.18 -30.56
CA VAL A 1 -29.01 30.57 -29.22
C VAL A 1 -27.94 29.50 -29.32
N TYR A 2 -26.67 29.91 -29.25
CA TYR A 2 -25.50 29.03 -29.32
C TYR A 2 -24.96 28.79 -27.91
N SER A 3 -25.73 28.12 -27.05
CA SER A 3 -25.16 27.54 -25.84
C SER A 3 -24.33 26.35 -26.30
N SER A 4 -23.00 26.52 -26.45
CA SER A 4 -22.12 25.42 -26.83
C SER A 4 -22.34 24.26 -25.84
N PRO A 5 -22.95 23.13 -26.24
CA PRO A 5 -23.27 22.03 -25.31
C PRO A 5 -22.02 21.43 -24.66
N SER A 6 -20.84 21.74 -25.22
CA SER A 6 -19.53 21.24 -24.81
C SER A 6 -19.02 21.79 -23.48
N LEU A 7 -19.13 23.10 -23.19
CA LEU A 7 -18.58 23.65 -21.94
C LEU A 7 -19.40 23.22 -20.72
N MET A 8 -20.73 23.33 -20.81
CA MET A 8 -21.64 22.92 -19.73
C MET A 8 -21.54 21.41 -19.48
N GLY A 9 -21.46 20.60 -20.56
CA GLY A 9 -21.19 19.17 -20.46
C GLY A 9 -19.86 18.86 -19.79
N ALA A 10 -18.78 19.55 -20.14
CA ALA A 10 -17.46 19.37 -19.53
C ALA A 10 -17.49 19.70 -18.02
N VAL A 11 -18.10 20.81 -17.62
CA VAL A 11 -18.23 21.19 -16.20
C VAL A 11 -19.01 20.15 -15.41
N ILE A 12 -20.12 19.65 -15.95
CA ILE A 12 -20.94 18.61 -15.32
C ILE A 12 -20.13 17.31 -15.16
N ILE A 13 -19.44 16.86 -16.21
CA ILE A 13 -18.66 15.61 -16.20
C ILE A 13 -17.51 15.68 -15.19
N TYR A 14 -16.70 16.75 -15.22
CA TYR A 14 -15.58 16.90 -14.30
C TYR A 14 -16.06 17.11 -12.86
N GLY A 15 -17.11 17.90 -12.64
CA GLY A 15 -17.73 18.11 -11.33
C GLY A 15 -18.25 16.80 -10.73
N PHE A 16 -18.98 16.02 -11.52
CA PHE A 16 -19.46 14.70 -11.10
C PHE A 16 -18.32 13.75 -10.76
N THR A 17 -17.25 13.73 -11.56
CA THR A 17 -16.09 12.87 -11.33
C THR A 17 -15.36 13.23 -10.04
N ILE A 18 -15.15 14.53 -9.78
CA ILE A 18 -14.53 15.02 -8.54
C ILE A 18 -15.41 14.66 -7.34
N PHE A 19 -16.72 14.85 -7.45
CA PHE A 19 -17.66 14.52 -6.39
C PHE A 19 -17.70 13.01 -6.10
N TYR A 20 -17.73 12.18 -7.15
CA TYR A 20 -17.69 10.73 -7.04
C TYR A 20 -16.44 10.24 -6.29
N TYR A 21 -15.23 10.68 -6.69
CA TYR A 21 -14.01 10.28 -5.99
C TYR A 21 -13.93 10.88 -4.58
N GLY A 22 -14.27 12.15 -4.42
CA GLY A 22 -14.23 12.84 -3.12
C GLY A 22 -15.15 12.19 -2.08
N LEU A 23 -16.40 11.92 -2.46
CA LEU A 23 -17.41 11.36 -1.58
C LEU A 23 -17.09 9.90 -1.24
N THR A 24 -16.87 9.05 -2.25
CA THR A 24 -16.63 7.61 -2.04
C THR A 24 -15.35 7.34 -1.25
N GLU A 25 -14.28 8.09 -1.51
CA GLU A 25 -13.02 7.95 -0.78
C GLU A 25 -13.11 8.50 0.65
N SER A 26 -13.92 9.52 0.92
CA SER A 26 -14.14 10.01 2.28
C SER A 26 -15.02 9.09 3.15
N LEU A 27 -16.09 8.51 2.58
CA LEU A 27 -17.05 7.70 3.33
C LEU A 27 -16.55 6.27 3.53
N TRP A 28 -16.01 5.65 2.48
CA TRP A 28 -15.65 4.25 2.50
C TRP A 28 -14.15 4.01 2.52
N GLY A 29 -13.35 5.08 2.46
CA GLY A 29 -11.91 4.95 2.28
C GLY A 29 -11.53 4.34 0.94
N ALA A 30 -12.43 4.21 -0.03
CA ALA A 30 -12.12 3.63 -1.35
C ALA A 30 -13.18 4.03 -2.39
N SER A 31 -12.73 4.35 -3.60
CA SER A 31 -13.62 4.38 -4.77
C SER A 31 -13.90 2.96 -5.27
N ILE A 32 -14.98 2.77 -6.04
CA ILE A 32 -15.45 1.43 -6.48
C ILE A 32 -14.33 0.63 -7.14
N GLY A 33 -13.58 1.26 -8.06
CA GLY A 33 -12.44 0.61 -8.71
C GLY A 33 -11.33 0.22 -7.74
N LYS A 34 -10.98 1.10 -6.79
CA LYS A 34 -9.98 0.81 -5.76
C LYS A 34 -10.45 -0.32 -4.83
N ALA A 35 -11.73 -0.35 -4.47
CA ALA A 35 -12.33 -1.41 -3.67
C ALA A 35 -12.22 -2.77 -4.36
N LEU A 36 -12.48 -2.84 -5.69
CA LEU A 36 -12.33 -4.06 -6.49
C LEU A 36 -10.91 -4.62 -6.45
N PHE A 37 -9.90 -3.75 -6.48
CA PHE A 37 -8.49 -4.13 -6.37
C PHE A 37 -7.98 -4.27 -4.93
N ARG A 38 -8.89 -4.27 -3.94
CA ARG A 38 -8.55 -4.31 -2.51
C ARG A 38 -7.55 -3.21 -2.14
N LEU A 39 -7.85 -1.97 -2.51
CA LEU A 39 -7.11 -0.76 -2.17
C LEU A 39 -7.98 0.15 -1.32
N ARG A 40 -7.36 0.81 -0.34
CA ARG A 40 -7.97 1.80 0.54
C ARG A 40 -7.12 3.07 0.55
N VAL A 41 -7.76 4.21 0.57
CA VAL A 41 -7.20 5.54 0.78
C VAL A 41 -7.33 5.82 2.27
N VAL A 42 -6.20 6.10 2.92
CA VAL A 42 -6.14 6.44 4.35
C VAL A 42 -5.44 7.76 4.55
N ASP A 43 -5.83 8.48 5.59
CA ASP A 43 -5.17 9.70 6.05
C ASP A 43 -3.84 9.37 6.76
N GLN A 44 -3.06 10.38 7.15
CA GLN A 44 -1.79 10.20 7.87
C GLN A 44 -1.95 9.47 9.21
N ASP A 45 -3.15 9.56 9.79
CA ASP A 45 -3.52 8.91 11.06
C ASP A 45 -4.12 7.50 10.85
N GLY A 46 -4.10 6.97 9.62
CA GLY A 46 -4.64 5.63 9.28
C GLY A 46 -6.17 5.53 9.23
N SER A 47 -6.89 6.62 9.51
CA SER A 47 -8.35 6.72 9.43
C SER A 47 -8.84 7.06 8.01
N ASN A 48 -10.16 7.03 7.79
CA ASN A 48 -10.73 7.48 6.52
C ASN A 48 -10.40 8.96 6.30
N PRO A 49 -10.01 9.36 5.07
CA PRO A 49 -9.65 10.74 4.78
C PRO A 49 -10.85 11.67 4.93
N ARG A 50 -10.62 12.84 5.53
CA ARG A 50 -11.65 13.88 5.64
C ARG A 50 -12.12 14.32 4.26
N LEU A 51 -13.42 14.64 4.11
CA LEU A 51 -14.03 15.04 2.84
C LEU A 51 -13.23 16.13 2.10
N GLY A 52 -12.76 17.15 2.81
CA GLY A 52 -11.95 18.22 2.22
C GLY A 52 -10.61 17.73 1.63
N ARG A 53 -9.94 16.77 2.27
CA ARG A 53 -8.68 16.16 1.78
C ARG A 53 -8.93 15.29 0.54
N SER A 54 -10.01 14.50 0.57
CA SER A 54 -10.42 13.68 -0.59
C SER A 54 -10.84 14.52 -1.79
N LEU A 55 -11.57 15.62 -1.57
CA LEU A 55 -11.95 16.56 -2.63
C LEU A 55 -10.75 17.30 -3.20
N ALA A 56 -9.83 17.80 -2.36
CA ALA A 56 -8.60 18.45 -2.84
C ALA A 56 -7.77 17.49 -3.71
N ARG A 57 -7.63 16.24 -3.29
CA ARG A 57 -6.97 15.20 -4.08
C ARG A 57 -7.68 14.90 -5.38
N ALA A 58 -9.00 14.70 -5.35
CA ALA A 58 -9.80 14.42 -6.54
C ALA A 58 -9.75 15.58 -7.53
N PHE A 59 -9.79 16.82 -7.03
CA PHE A 59 -9.63 18.03 -7.82
C PHE A 59 -8.28 18.04 -8.54
N VAL A 60 -7.17 17.83 -7.84
CA VAL A 60 -5.84 17.77 -8.49
C VAL A 60 -5.78 16.62 -9.49
N PHE A 61 -6.31 15.45 -9.15
CA PHE A 61 -6.27 14.27 -10.02
C PHE A 61 -7.05 14.47 -11.33
N VAL A 62 -8.17 15.19 -11.31
CA VAL A 62 -9.03 15.41 -12.47
C VAL A 62 -8.63 16.67 -13.25
N VAL A 63 -8.39 17.78 -12.56
CA VAL A 63 -8.17 19.10 -13.18
C VAL A 63 -6.78 19.22 -13.77
N TRP A 64 -5.75 18.67 -13.11
CA TRP A 64 -4.37 18.79 -13.61
C TRP A 64 -4.17 18.16 -14.99
N PRO A 65 -4.59 16.91 -15.26
CA PRO A 65 -4.50 16.34 -16.61
C PRO A 65 -5.38 17.08 -17.61
N ALA A 66 -6.54 17.56 -17.17
CA ALA A 66 -7.52 18.24 -18.02
C ALA A 66 -7.21 19.72 -18.28
N PHE A 67 -6.18 20.30 -17.66
CA PHE A 67 -5.94 21.75 -17.64
C PHE A 67 -5.98 22.39 -19.03
N PHE A 68 -5.16 21.92 -19.96
CA PHE A 68 -5.10 22.47 -21.33
C PHE A 68 -6.38 22.23 -22.13
N THR A 69 -7.06 21.10 -21.87
CA THR A 69 -8.35 20.80 -22.49
C THR A 69 -9.42 21.78 -21.99
N LEU A 70 -9.43 22.09 -20.71
CA LEU A 70 -10.38 23.03 -20.12
C LEU A 70 -10.13 24.46 -20.60
N VAL A 71 -8.85 24.89 -20.65
CA VAL A 71 -8.46 26.18 -21.24
C VAL A 71 -8.94 26.30 -22.69
N TYR A 72 -8.77 25.24 -23.48
CA TYR A 72 -9.24 25.20 -24.86
C TYR A 72 -10.78 25.32 -24.97
N HIS A 73 -11.54 24.62 -24.12
CA HIS A 73 -13.01 24.74 -24.12
C HIS A 73 -13.48 26.13 -23.72
N VAL A 74 -12.84 26.75 -22.72
CA VAL A 74 -13.15 28.12 -22.31
C VAL A 74 -12.81 29.11 -23.42
N PHE A 75 -11.65 28.97 -24.07
CA PHE A 75 -11.26 29.81 -25.19
C PHE A 75 -12.26 29.70 -26.35
N MET A 76 -12.63 28.48 -26.76
CA MET A 76 -13.61 28.27 -27.82
C MET A 76 -14.99 28.83 -27.46
N PHE A 77 -15.39 28.73 -26.19
CA PHE A 77 -16.64 29.33 -25.71
C PHE A 77 -16.60 30.86 -25.79
N VAL A 78 -15.55 31.50 -25.29
CA VAL A 78 -15.40 32.97 -25.34
C VAL A 78 -15.34 33.48 -26.77
N MET A 79 -14.54 32.83 -27.63
CA MET A 79 -14.44 33.20 -29.04
C MET A 79 -15.76 33.00 -29.79
N GLY A 80 -16.46 31.89 -29.54
CA GLY A 80 -17.78 31.64 -30.12
C GLY A 80 -18.83 32.65 -29.65
N PHE A 81 -18.78 33.04 -28.37
CA PHE A 81 -19.64 34.09 -27.81
C PHE A 81 -19.33 35.46 -28.44
N MET A 82 -18.05 35.84 -28.56
CA MET A 82 -17.64 37.09 -29.20
C MET A 82 -18.06 37.13 -30.68
N ALA A 83 -17.89 36.04 -31.42
CA ALA A 83 -18.32 35.94 -32.81
C ALA A 83 -19.85 36.06 -32.96
N ALA A 84 -20.61 35.41 -32.07
CA ALA A 84 -22.06 35.53 -32.04
C ALA A 84 -22.52 36.96 -31.73
N MET A 85 -21.78 37.71 -30.91
CA MET A 85 -22.08 39.10 -30.56
C MET A 85 -21.64 40.11 -31.63
N SER A 86 -20.62 39.80 -32.44
CA SER A 86 -20.07 40.73 -33.43
C SER A 86 -20.73 40.66 -34.81
N LEU A 87 -21.66 39.71 -35.04
CA LEU A 87 -22.25 39.41 -36.37
C LEU A 87 -21.20 39.12 -37.47
N VAL A 88 -19.94 38.91 -37.10
CA VAL A 88 -18.86 38.54 -38.02
C VAL A 88 -18.79 37.02 -38.09
N GLU A 89 -18.83 36.47 -39.30
CA GLU A 89 -18.57 35.04 -39.55
C GLU A 89 -17.11 34.70 -39.26
N ALA A 90 -16.79 34.54 -37.97
CA ALA A 90 -15.51 33.99 -37.55
C ALA A 90 -15.54 32.48 -37.83
N ASN A 91 -14.80 32.03 -38.85
CA ASN A 91 -14.62 30.62 -39.15
C ASN A 91 -13.69 29.98 -38.09
N LEU A 92 -14.21 29.81 -36.88
CA LEU A 92 -13.54 29.21 -35.72
C LEU A 92 -13.47 27.68 -35.89
N ARG A 93 -12.81 27.24 -36.96
CA ARG A 93 -12.50 25.82 -37.14
C ARG A 93 -11.34 25.47 -36.22
N PRO A 94 -11.53 24.55 -35.27
CA PRO A 94 -10.44 24.15 -34.41
C PRO A 94 -9.36 23.48 -35.25
N SER A 95 -8.14 24.02 -35.18
CA SER A 95 -7.05 23.49 -35.99
C SER A 95 -6.85 22.01 -35.65
N LEU A 96 -6.75 21.19 -36.70
CA LEU A 96 -6.61 19.75 -36.56
C LEU A 96 -5.38 19.38 -35.70
N VAL A 97 -4.31 20.15 -35.85
CA VAL A 97 -3.09 20.04 -35.05
C VAL A 97 -3.34 20.28 -33.56
N ILE A 98 -4.07 21.33 -33.16
CA ILE A 98 -4.35 21.60 -31.75
C ILE A 98 -5.17 20.46 -31.13
N VAL A 99 -6.20 19.97 -31.83
CA VAL A 99 -7.03 18.85 -31.33
C VAL A 99 -6.22 17.57 -31.18
N MET A 100 -5.33 17.27 -32.15
CA MET A 100 -4.44 16.11 -32.08
C MET A 100 -3.41 16.19 -30.95
N LEU A 101 -2.96 17.39 -30.57
CA LEU A 101 -1.99 17.60 -29.49
C LEU A 101 -2.61 17.55 -28.09
N LEU A 102 -3.90 17.87 -27.93
CA LEU A 102 -4.58 17.87 -26.62
C LEU A 102 -4.57 16.49 -25.94
N GLY A 103 -4.76 15.41 -26.70
CA GLY A 103 -4.74 14.04 -26.17
C GLY A 103 -3.37 13.62 -25.59
N PRO A 104 -2.28 13.70 -26.36
CA PRO A 104 -0.92 13.45 -25.86
C PRO A 104 -0.55 14.33 -24.67
N ILE A 105 -0.90 15.63 -24.71
CA ILE A 105 -0.65 16.55 -23.59
C ILE A 105 -1.38 16.10 -22.33
N TYR A 106 -2.63 15.66 -22.43
CA TYR A 106 -3.37 15.10 -21.31
C TYR A 106 -2.65 13.88 -20.69
N ILE A 107 -2.16 12.95 -21.53
CA ILE A 107 -1.41 11.77 -21.07
C ILE A 107 -0.12 12.18 -20.37
N VAL A 108 0.64 13.12 -20.93
CA VAL A 108 1.88 13.64 -20.32
C VAL A 108 1.58 14.28 -18.97
N MET A 109 0.58 15.16 -18.90
CA MET A 109 0.15 15.80 -17.64
C MET A 109 -0.30 14.78 -16.60
N PHE A 110 -1.02 13.73 -17.02
CA PHE A 110 -1.40 12.63 -16.16
C PHE A 110 -0.19 11.86 -15.62
N LEU A 111 0.76 11.49 -16.48
CA LEU A 111 2.00 10.82 -16.07
C LEU A 111 2.84 11.67 -15.11
N LEU A 112 2.86 12.99 -15.30
CA LEU A 112 3.55 13.92 -14.42
C LEU A 112 3.02 13.88 -12.97
N LEU A 113 1.74 13.57 -12.73
CA LEU A 113 1.21 13.36 -11.37
C LEU A 113 1.93 12.22 -10.63
N PHE A 114 2.49 11.26 -11.37
CA PHE A 114 3.22 10.11 -10.85
C PHE A 114 4.74 10.26 -10.95
N SER A 115 5.25 11.38 -11.45
CA SER A 115 6.71 11.65 -11.48
C SER A 115 7.34 11.66 -10.07
N ALA A 116 6.55 12.04 -9.06
CA ALA A 116 6.93 12.01 -7.66
C ALA A 116 6.80 10.61 -7.02
N ALA A 117 6.19 9.64 -7.70
CA ALA A 117 5.94 8.31 -7.15
C ALA A 117 7.25 7.51 -7.10
N ARG A 118 7.80 7.31 -5.90
CA ARG A 118 9.06 6.61 -5.67
C ARG A 118 8.88 5.53 -4.61
N ARG A 119 9.72 4.48 -4.63
CA ARG A 119 9.72 3.46 -3.57
C ARG A 119 9.87 4.07 -2.18
N SER A 120 10.73 5.07 -2.07
CA SER A 120 11.03 5.80 -0.83
C SER A 120 9.89 6.66 -0.31
N ASN A 121 8.75 6.80 -1.00
CA ASN A 121 7.59 7.53 -0.47
C ASN A 121 6.28 6.72 -0.59
N GLY A 122 6.39 5.40 -0.63
CA GLY A 122 5.22 4.52 -0.80
C GLY A 122 4.56 4.63 -2.17
N TYR A 123 5.27 5.21 -3.16
CA TYR A 123 4.77 5.60 -4.48
C TYR A 123 3.65 6.64 -4.44
N ALA A 124 3.67 7.56 -3.48
CA ALA A 124 2.72 8.67 -3.42
C ALA A 124 2.92 9.62 -4.61
N GLY A 125 1.86 9.83 -5.40
CA GLY A 125 1.85 10.83 -6.46
C GLY A 125 1.74 12.25 -5.91
N ILE A 126 1.88 13.25 -6.77
CA ILE A 126 1.71 14.68 -6.41
C ILE A 126 0.31 14.91 -5.80
N HIS A 127 -0.71 14.31 -6.40
CA HIS A 127 -2.10 14.39 -5.93
C HIS A 127 -2.33 13.71 -4.56
N ASP A 128 -1.63 12.61 -4.28
CA ASP A 128 -1.68 11.95 -2.96
C ASP A 128 -1.02 12.81 -1.88
N ARG A 129 0.11 13.46 -2.21
CA ARG A 129 0.85 14.33 -1.29
C ARG A 129 0.08 15.60 -0.92
N ILE A 130 -0.57 16.24 -1.90
CA ILE A 130 -1.39 17.45 -1.66
C ILE A 130 -2.60 17.11 -0.78
N GLY A 131 -3.21 15.94 -0.99
CA GLY A 131 -4.29 15.46 -0.13
C GLY A 131 -3.83 15.00 1.26
N GLY A 132 -2.54 14.76 1.46
CA GLY A 132 -2.01 14.16 2.69
C GLY A 132 -2.48 12.72 2.90
N VAL A 133 -2.86 12.02 1.83
CA VAL A 133 -3.46 10.67 1.92
C VAL A 133 -2.58 9.65 1.23
N THR A 134 -2.64 8.40 1.70
CA THR A 134 -1.87 7.29 1.12
C THR A 134 -2.80 6.19 0.64
N VAL A 135 -2.54 5.64 -0.54
CA VAL A 135 -3.26 4.47 -1.04
C VAL A 135 -2.59 3.21 -0.52
N VAL A 136 -3.16 2.61 0.52
CA VAL A 136 -2.75 1.33 1.06
C VAL A 136 -3.54 0.20 0.39
N SER A 137 -2.98 -1.01 0.37
CA SER A 137 -3.76 -2.16 -0.06
C SER A 137 -4.48 -2.75 1.15
N ARG A 138 -5.79 -2.99 1.00
CA ARG A 138 -6.62 -3.77 1.92
C ARG A 138 -6.19 -5.24 1.80
N HIS A 139 -5.07 -5.61 2.42
CA HIS A 139 -4.65 -6.99 2.45
C HIS A 139 -5.40 -7.76 3.54
N ALA A 140 -5.87 -8.94 3.16
CA ALA A 140 -5.96 -10.07 4.08
C ALA A 140 -4.58 -10.24 4.72
N GLU A 141 -4.54 -10.39 6.04
CA GLU A 141 -3.34 -10.66 6.83
C GLU A 141 -2.38 -11.55 6.02
N THR A 142 -1.28 -10.96 5.52
CA THR A 142 -0.20 -11.77 4.96
C THR A 142 0.33 -12.56 6.15
N GLY A 143 0.01 -13.85 6.20
CA GLY A 143 0.47 -14.75 7.25
C GLY A 143 1.99 -14.69 7.41
N ARG A 144 2.49 -15.14 8.57
CA ARG A 144 3.93 -15.19 8.86
C ARG A 144 4.63 -16.01 7.78
N ILE A 145 5.79 -15.51 7.34
CA ILE A 145 6.61 -16.22 6.35
C ILE A 145 7.43 -17.25 7.14
N PRO A 146 7.27 -18.56 6.87
CA PRO A 146 8.08 -19.57 7.52
C PRO A 146 9.55 -19.40 7.16
N TRP A 147 10.43 -19.66 8.12
CA TRP A 147 11.88 -19.72 7.92
C TRP A 147 12.30 -21.16 7.64
N SER A 148 12.97 -21.39 6.52
CA SER A 148 13.53 -22.69 6.21
C SER A 148 14.81 -22.88 7.04
N VAL A 149 14.78 -23.82 7.99
CA VAL A 149 15.96 -24.23 8.75
C VAL A 149 16.27 -25.67 8.39
N GLU A 150 17.53 -25.94 8.07
CA GLU A 150 17.99 -27.28 7.70
C GLU A 150 17.84 -28.24 8.88
N ASP A 151 17.35 -29.44 8.59
CA ASP A 151 17.15 -30.45 9.62
C ASP A 151 18.48 -31.15 9.92
N LEU A 152 18.97 -31.00 11.15
CA LEU A 152 20.08 -31.83 11.64
C LEU A 152 19.66 -33.30 11.62
N SER A 153 20.46 -34.15 10.99
CA SER A 153 20.27 -35.60 11.01
C SER A 153 20.37 -36.13 12.45
N LEU A 154 19.49 -37.04 12.85
CA LEU A 154 19.60 -37.66 14.18
C LEU A 154 20.78 -38.67 14.18
N PRO A 155 21.76 -38.54 15.08
CA PRO A 155 22.76 -39.58 15.30
C PRO A 155 22.12 -40.84 15.91
N GLN A 156 22.85 -41.96 15.88
CA GLN A 156 22.37 -43.22 16.44
C GLN A 156 22.24 -43.10 17.97
N LEU A 157 21.00 -43.07 18.46
CA LEU A 157 20.62 -42.68 19.83
C LEU A 157 21.13 -43.62 20.94
N GLU A 158 21.41 -44.89 20.63
CA GLU A 158 21.67 -45.94 21.63
C GLU A 158 23.02 -45.83 22.34
N ALA A 159 23.97 -45.06 21.79
CA ALA A 159 25.31 -44.88 22.37
C ALA A 159 25.53 -43.49 23.01
N LEU A 160 24.48 -42.67 23.07
CA LEU A 160 24.60 -41.28 23.53
C LEU A 160 24.49 -41.15 25.05
N PRO A 161 25.25 -40.24 25.67
CA PRO A 161 25.13 -39.96 27.09
C PRO A 161 23.72 -39.46 27.42
N THR A 162 23.21 -39.83 28.59
CA THR A 162 21.85 -39.47 29.03
C THR A 162 21.91 -38.53 30.22
N ILE A 163 21.05 -37.52 30.22
CA ILE A 163 20.79 -36.65 31.37
C ILE A 163 19.31 -36.79 31.74
N GLY A 164 19.04 -37.33 32.93
CA GLY A 164 17.69 -37.74 33.30
C GLY A 164 17.07 -38.70 32.26
N PRO A 165 15.87 -38.42 31.73
CA PRO A 165 15.22 -39.25 30.71
C PRO A 165 15.64 -38.94 29.26
N PHE A 166 16.58 -38.01 29.04
CA PHE A 166 16.89 -37.47 27.71
C PHE A 166 18.26 -37.95 27.21
N SER A 167 18.34 -38.31 25.92
CA SER A 167 19.61 -38.66 25.26
C SER A 167 20.25 -37.41 24.65
N VAL A 168 21.45 -37.05 25.09
CA VAL A 168 22.15 -35.84 24.62
C VAL A 168 22.70 -36.05 23.21
N LEU A 169 22.33 -35.17 22.29
CA LEU A 169 22.71 -35.22 20.88
C LEU A 169 23.94 -34.37 20.58
N ASP A 170 23.97 -33.15 21.11
CA ASP A 170 25.01 -32.15 20.79
C ASP A 170 25.08 -31.06 21.88
N THR A 171 26.21 -30.37 21.98
CA THR A 171 26.39 -29.17 22.82
C THR A 171 26.17 -27.93 21.96
N LEU A 172 25.14 -27.15 22.28
CA LEU A 172 24.72 -25.98 21.49
C LEU A 172 25.45 -24.69 21.87
N ALA A 173 25.71 -24.52 23.17
CA ALA A 173 26.44 -23.37 23.70
C ALA A 173 27.06 -23.72 25.06
N VAL A 174 28.23 -23.14 25.34
CA VAL A 174 28.91 -23.24 26.62
C VAL A 174 29.18 -21.82 27.12
N GLU A 175 28.67 -21.49 28.30
CA GLU A 175 28.97 -20.27 29.05
C GLU A 175 29.79 -20.61 30.30
N GLU A 176 30.38 -19.61 30.97
CA GLU A 176 31.25 -19.83 32.14
C GLU A 176 30.59 -20.61 33.29
N SER A 177 29.26 -20.53 33.42
CA SER A 177 28.50 -21.13 34.53
C SER A 177 27.33 -22.01 34.08
N SER A 178 27.11 -22.16 32.77
CA SER A 178 26.03 -22.96 32.24
C SER A 178 26.34 -23.56 30.87
N GLU A 179 25.71 -24.70 30.57
CA GLU A 179 25.82 -25.37 29.28
C GLU A 179 24.42 -25.58 28.71
N LEU A 180 24.27 -25.32 27.41
CA LEU A 180 23.05 -25.58 26.67
C LEU A 180 23.27 -26.78 25.76
N LEU A 181 22.51 -27.85 26.00
CA LEU A 181 22.62 -29.11 25.28
C LEU A 181 21.36 -29.34 24.43
N LEU A 182 21.55 -29.87 23.22
CA LEU A 182 20.48 -30.46 22.44
C LEU A 182 20.30 -31.91 22.87
N ALA A 183 19.10 -32.29 23.27
CA ALA A 183 18.79 -33.66 23.63
C ALA A 183 17.51 -34.17 22.95
N TYR A 184 17.31 -35.48 23.02
CA TYR A 184 16.16 -36.18 22.46
C TYR A 184 15.40 -36.90 23.56
N ASP A 185 14.09 -36.64 23.62
CA ASP A 185 13.15 -37.37 24.44
C ASP A 185 12.71 -38.62 23.68
N THR A 186 13.26 -39.77 24.07
CA THR A 186 12.99 -41.06 23.42
C THR A 186 11.57 -41.57 23.68
N LYS A 187 10.86 -41.04 24.68
CA LYS A 187 9.47 -41.43 24.99
C LYS A 187 8.46 -40.63 24.18
N LEU A 188 8.68 -39.31 24.07
CA LEU A 188 7.80 -38.40 23.32
C LEU A 188 8.29 -38.10 21.90
N LEU A 189 9.40 -38.70 21.48
CA LEU A 189 9.99 -38.61 20.14
C LEU A 189 10.19 -37.16 19.67
N ARG A 190 10.71 -36.32 20.56
CA ARG A 190 10.91 -34.88 20.31
C ARG A 190 12.29 -34.42 20.76
N ARG A 191 12.76 -33.33 20.15
CA ARG A 191 13.95 -32.61 20.61
C ARG A 191 13.60 -31.71 21.79
N VAL A 192 14.53 -31.60 22.72
CA VAL A 192 14.47 -30.72 23.88
C VAL A 192 15.80 -30.01 24.04
N TRP A 193 15.76 -28.81 24.62
CA TRP A 193 16.97 -28.12 25.07
C TRP A 193 17.13 -28.38 26.56
N LEU A 194 18.31 -28.83 26.97
CA LEU A 194 18.67 -28.97 28.37
C LEU A 194 19.60 -27.83 28.74
N TRP A 195 19.16 -27.00 29.66
CA TRP A 195 20.00 -25.97 30.25
C TRP A 195 20.56 -26.48 31.56
N GLN A 196 21.86 -26.79 31.57
CA GLN A 196 22.58 -27.35 32.71
C GLN A 196 23.35 -26.25 33.43
N ARG A 197 23.25 -26.22 34.76
CA ARG A 197 23.84 -25.22 35.63
C ARG A 197 24.42 -25.85 36.89
N SER A 198 25.28 -25.12 37.61
CA SER A 198 25.71 -25.52 38.95
C SER A 198 24.50 -25.68 39.88
N ARG A 199 24.54 -26.66 40.79
CA ARG A 199 23.50 -26.91 41.79
C ARG A 199 23.28 -25.74 42.75
N GLU A 200 24.26 -24.86 42.90
CA GLU A 200 24.13 -23.62 43.68
C GLU A 200 23.27 -22.55 42.99
N SER A 201 22.97 -22.74 41.71
CA SER A 201 22.16 -21.79 40.93
C SER A 201 20.72 -21.76 41.42
N ALA A 202 20.11 -20.58 41.40
CA ALA A 202 18.71 -20.43 41.74
C ALA A 202 17.81 -21.29 40.82
N PRO A 203 16.84 -22.04 41.40
CA PRO A 203 15.90 -22.82 40.60
C PRO A 203 15.04 -21.91 39.75
N VAL A 204 14.57 -22.40 38.60
CA VAL A 204 13.65 -21.64 37.74
C VAL A 204 12.36 -21.34 38.53
N PRO A 205 11.96 -20.05 38.66
CA PRO A 205 10.75 -19.67 39.38
C PRO A 205 9.51 -20.41 38.89
N GLU A 206 8.60 -20.75 39.81
CA GLU A 206 7.34 -21.44 39.46
C GLU A 206 6.50 -20.68 38.44
N ALA A 207 6.47 -19.35 38.54
CA ALA A 207 5.79 -18.51 37.57
C ALA A 207 6.30 -18.77 36.15
N ILE A 208 7.61 -18.95 35.96
CA ILE A 208 8.23 -19.25 34.66
C ILE A 208 7.97 -20.69 34.23
N ARG A 209 8.03 -21.66 35.16
CA ARG A 209 7.75 -23.08 34.86
C ARG A 209 6.32 -23.31 34.35
N ASN A 210 5.37 -22.51 34.81
CA ASN A 210 3.97 -22.60 34.41
C ASN A 210 3.61 -21.73 33.19
N LEU A 211 4.56 -20.96 32.63
CA LEU A 211 4.32 -20.11 31.47
C LEU A 211 3.95 -20.94 30.23
N SER A 212 2.82 -20.57 29.60
CA SER A 212 2.36 -21.16 28.34
C SER A 212 2.06 -20.06 27.32
N ARG A 213 3.05 -19.19 27.06
CA ARG A 213 2.96 -18.10 26.08
C ARG A 213 3.78 -18.39 24.81
N PRO A 214 3.33 -17.93 23.63
CA PRO A 214 4.05 -18.17 22.38
C PRO A 214 5.40 -17.45 22.30
N GLY A 215 5.61 -16.37 23.06
CA GLY A 215 6.83 -15.56 23.08
C GLY A 215 7.93 -16.07 24.03
N ARG A 216 7.67 -17.14 24.80
CA ARG A 216 8.67 -17.79 25.67
C ARG A 216 8.85 -19.25 25.29
N LEU A 217 9.94 -19.85 25.72
CA LEU A 217 10.10 -21.29 25.68
C LEU A 217 9.19 -21.94 26.72
N ARG A 218 8.53 -23.03 26.34
CA ARG A 218 7.84 -23.90 27.28
C ARG A 218 8.85 -24.70 28.10
N TRP A 219 8.83 -24.50 29.42
CA TRP A 219 9.52 -25.37 30.37
C TRP A 219 8.80 -26.73 30.46
N LEU A 220 9.57 -27.82 30.52
CA LEU A 220 9.06 -29.19 30.42
C LEU A 220 9.30 -30.00 31.68
N ALA A 221 10.50 -29.93 32.23
CA ALA A 221 10.91 -30.70 33.41
C ALA A 221 12.21 -30.13 33.98
N SER A 222 12.55 -30.51 35.21
CA SER A 222 13.89 -30.31 35.76
C SER A 222 14.34 -31.53 36.53
N GLY A 223 15.64 -31.58 36.81
CA GLY A 223 16.23 -32.57 37.68
C GLY A 223 17.60 -32.15 38.17
N VAL A 224 18.18 -33.02 38.99
CA VAL A 224 19.50 -32.83 39.58
C VAL A 224 20.31 -34.06 39.26
N GLU A 225 21.53 -33.86 38.78
CA GLU A 225 22.47 -34.92 38.46
C GLU A 225 23.86 -34.54 38.99
N GLY A 226 24.29 -35.24 40.04
CA GLY A 226 25.51 -34.91 40.77
C GLY A 226 25.47 -33.50 41.36
N ASP A 227 26.39 -32.66 40.90
CA ASP A 227 26.54 -31.26 41.30
C ASP A 227 25.92 -30.27 40.30
N THR A 228 25.11 -30.78 39.37
CA THR A 228 24.45 -29.97 38.36
C THR A 228 22.93 -30.07 38.47
N VAL A 229 22.26 -28.97 38.18
CA VAL A 229 20.81 -28.89 37.98
C VAL A 229 20.58 -28.72 36.49
N TRP A 230 19.60 -29.44 35.94
CA TRP A 230 19.18 -29.28 34.56
C TRP A 230 17.71 -28.90 34.47
N ASP A 231 17.40 -28.00 33.53
CA ASP A 231 16.05 -27.60 33.16
C ASP A 231 15.82 -27.91 31.68
N ALA A 232 14.77 -28.67 31.38
CA ALA A 232 14.39 -29.06 30.03
C ALA A 232 13.35 -28.10 29.47
N TYR A 233 13.61 -27.59 28.27
CA TYR A 233 12.74 -26.71 27.51
C TYR A 233 12.37 -27.32 26.16
N GLU A 234 11.30 -26.85 25.55
CA GLU A 234 11.07 -27.11 24.13
C GLU A 234 12.26 -26.62 23.27
N ALA A 235 12.56 -27.35 22.20
CA ALA A 235 13.60 -26.99 21.23
C ALA A 235 12.96 -26.57 19.90
N PRO A 236 12.39 -25.35 19.80
CA PRO A 236 11.74 -24.92 18.57
C PRO A 236 12.79 -24.74 17.48
N ARG A 237 12.54 -25.30 16.31
CA ARG A 237 13.37 -25.06 15.12
C ARG A 237 13.42 -23.57 14.82
N GLY A 238 14.58 -23.07 14.43
CA GLY A 238 14.78 -21.64 14.24
C GLY A 238 16.25 -21.27 14.13
N VAL A 239 16.49 -19.97 14.19
CA VAL A 239 17.82 -19.34 14.21
C VAL A 239 17.83 -18.19 15.20
N ALA A 240 18.99 -17.80 15.70
CA ALA A 240 19.11 -16.59 16.50
C ALA A 240 18.70 -15.36 15.67
N LEU A 241 18.10 -14.36 16.31
CA LEU A 241 17.70 -13.12 15.62
C LEU A 241 18.91 -12.46 14.95
N VAL A 242 20.07 -12.50 15.60
CA VAL A 242 21.32 -11.93 15.08
C VAL A 242 21.67 -12.51 13.72
N ASP A 243 21.52 -13.83 13.55
CA ASP A 243 21.81 -14.55 12.31
C ASP A 243 20.71 -14.38 11.28
N ALA A 244 19.44 -14.42 11.71
CA ALA A 244 18.30 -14.11 10.85
C ALA A 244 18.46 -12.74 10.18
N LEU A 245 19.01 -11.75 10.90
CA LEU A 245 19.30 -10.42 10.34
C LEU A 245 20.45 -10.41 9.33
N GLN A 246 21.37 -11.38 9.38
CA GLN A 246 22.42 -11.54 8.36
C GLN A 246 21.85 -12.00 7.02
N GLU A 247 20.80 -12.83 7.03
CA GLU A 247 20.09 -13.31 5.83
C GLU A 247 19.20 -12.24 5.15
N GLN A 248 19.18 -11.01 5.67
CA GLN A 248 18.46 -9.86 5.10
C GLN A 248 16.94 -10.10 4.97
N PRO A 249 16.25 -10.29 6.11
CA PRO A 249 14.83 -10.58 6.13
C PRO A 249 14.04 -9.39 5.60
N ASN A 250 12.89 -9.65 4.99
CA ASN A 250 12.01 -8.58 4.53
C ASN A 250 11.34 -7.84 5.70
N TRP A 251 10.88 -6.61 5.45
CA TRP A 251 10.15 -5.83 6.45
C TRP A 251 8.87 -6.53 6.94
N SER A 252 8.24 -7.35 6.10
CA SER A 252 7.05 -8.12 6.48
C SER A 252 7.32 -9.10 7.62
N SER A 253 8.50 -9.69 7.73
CA SER A 253 8.87 -10.57 8.85
C SER A 253 9.29 -9.75 10.09
N ILE A 254 10.13 -8.73 9.90
CA ILE A 254 10.66 -7.89 10.98
C ILE A 254 9.55 -7.27 11.84
N ARG A 255 8.50 -6.73 11.20
CA ARG A 255 7.37 -6.11 11.93
C ARG A 255 6.65 -7.09 12.86
N TYR A 256 6.57 -8.38 12.50
CA TYR A 256 5.99 -9.41 13.36
C TYR A 256 6.91 -9.71 14.54
N TRP A 257 8.23 -9.78 14.32
CA TRP A 257 9.18 -10.03 15.39
C TRP A 257 9.21 -8.90 16.43
N LEU A 258 9.20 -7.63 15.98
CA LEU A 258 9.12 -6.49 16.89
C LEU A 258 7.80 -6.49 17.68
N SER A 259 6.69 -6.83 17.03
CA SER A 259 5.39 -6.96 17.72
C SER A 259 5.40 -8.09 18.74
N ASP A 260 5.94 -9.27 18.40
CA ASP A 260 6.07 -10.41 19.32
C ASP A 260 6.91 -10.04 20.55
N LEU A 261 8.03 -9.34 20.35
CA LEU A 261 8.90 -8.87 21.44
C LEU A 261 8.16 -7.94 22.40
N ALA A 262 7.48 -6.94 21.86
CA ALA A 262 6.79 -5.94 22.65
C ALA A 262 5.58 -6.52 23.39
N GLU A 263 4.83 -7.41 22.75
CA GLU A 263 3.70 -8.10 23.39
C GLU A 263 4.17 -8.99 24.53
N GLU A 264 5.23 -9.78 24.34
CA GLU A 264 5.74 -10.66 25.40
C GLU A 264 6.27 -9.84 26.59
N LEU A 265 7.04 -8.78 26.36
CA LEU A 265 7.54 -7.93 27.45
C LEU A 265 6.43 -7.21 28.20
N ARG A 266 5.37 -6.79 27.50
CA ARG A 266 4.17 -6.23 28.14
C ARG A 266 3.49 -7.26 29.04
N PHE A 267 3.19 -8.45 28.53
CA PHE A 267 2.57 -9.52 29.34
C PHE A 267 3.46 -9.93 30.52
N ALA A 268 4.77 -9.98 30.31
CA ALA A 268 5.73 -10.30 31.36
C ALA A 268 5.77 -9.21 32.45
N SER A 269 5.59 -7.93 32.08
CA SER A 269 5.48 -6.83 33.02
C SER A 269 4.22 -6.93 33.89
N ASP A 270 3.07 -7.23 33.27
CA ASP A 270 1.78 -7.34 33.98
C ASP A 270 1.76 -8.48 35.00
N GLU A 271 2.43 -9.59 34.69
CA GLU A 271 2.48 -10.79 35.54
C GLU A 271 3.74 -10.88 36.43
N GLY A 272 4.62 -9.87 36.38
CA GLY A 272 5.88 -9.90 37.15
C GLY A 272 6.84 -11.02 36.73
N THR A 273 6.78 -11.46 35.47
CA THR A 273 7.63 -12.51 34.87
C THR A 273 8.68 -11.95 33.91
N LEU A 274 9.04 -10.67 34.10
CA LEU A 274 10.08 -10.01 33.32
C LEU A 274 11.41 -10.76 33.46
N PRO A 275 12.06 -11.10 32.35
CA PRO A 275 13.36 -11.76 32.36
C PRO A 275 14.42 -10.85 32.99
N GLU A 276 15.20 -11.40 33.92
CA GLU A 276 16.27 -10.67 34.60
C GLU A 276 17.30 -10.10 33.63
N THR A 277 17.63 -10.86 32.57
CA THR A 277 18.54 -10.41 31.51
C THR A 277 17.92 -10.65 30.14
N VAL A 278 17.90 -9.61 29.30
CA VAL A 278 17.48 -9.69 27.90
C VAL A 278 18.48 -8.97 27.04
N SER A 279 18.93 -9.62 25.98
CA SER A 279 19.88 -9.08 25.03
C SER A 279 19.60 -9.66 23.65
N LEU A 280 20.18 -9.08 22.61
CA LEU A 280 19.90 -9.47 21.22
C LEU A 280 20.27 -10.95 20.93
N ASP A 281 21.28 -11.48 21.62
CA ASP A 281 21.72 -12.89 21.59
C ASP A 281 20.74 -13.83 22.31
N ARG A 282 19.78 -13.31 23.08
CA ARG A 282 18.73 -14.11 23.76
C ARG A 282 17.40 -14.09 23.00
N LEU A 283 17.42 -13.70 21.74
CA LEU A 283 16.23 -13.63 20.87
C LEU A 283 16.31 -14.72 19.80
N TRP A 284 15.28 -15.56 19.73
CA TRP A 284 15.19 -16.69 18.80
C TRP A 284 14.05 -16.49 17.81
N VAL A 285 14.32 -16.66 16.52
CA VAL A 285 13.30 -16.66 15.47
C VAL A 285 12.99 -18.11 15.09
N THR A 286 11.76 -18.55 15.33
CA THR A 286 11.34 -19.91 14.99
C THR A 286 11.14 -20.10 13.48
N SER A 287 11.13 -21.35 13.03
CA SER A 287 10.79 -21.73 11.65
C SER A 287 9.38 -21.29 11.23
N ASP A 288 8.48 -21.02 12.18
CA ASP A 288 7.14 -20.49 11.90
C ASP A 288 7.13 -18.94 11.81
N GLY A 289 8.31 -18.32 11.88
CA GLY A 289 8.47 -16.87 11.85
C GLY A 289 8.01 -16.17 13.14
N ARG A 290 8.07 -16.84 14.29
CA ARG A 290 7.80 -16.24 15.60
C ARG A 290 9.07 -15.81 16.30
N LEU A 291 9.03 -14.69 17.01
CA LEU A 291 10.11 -14.35 17.94
C LEU A 291 9.82 -14.93 19.33
N LYS A 292 10.83 -15.55 19.94
CA LYS A 292 10.83 -16.01 21.32
C LYS A 292 11.98 -15.38 22.10
N ILE A 293 11.73 -15.03 23.36
CA ILE A 293 12.75 -14.61 24.33
C ILE A 293 13.26 -15.86 25.05
N LEU A 294 14.58 -16.03 25.08
CA LEU A 294 15.27 -17.13 25.75
C LEU A 294 15.76 -16.67 27.13
N ASP A 295 15.80 -17.61 28.08
CA ASP A 295 16.36 -17.36 29.43
C ASP A 295 17.90 -17.47 29.46
N PHE A 296 18.50 -17.95 28.37
CA PHE A 296 19.93 -18.19 28.13
C PHE A 296 20.34 -17.69 26.74
N ALA A 297 21.65 -17.59 26.44
CA ALA A 297 22.10 -17.18 25.11
C ALA A 297 21.65 -18.16 24.02
N ALA A 298 21.30 -17.64 22.85
CA ALA A 298 20.89 -18.46 21.72
C ALA A 298 22.05 -19.32 21.20
N PRO A 299 21.77 -20.55 20.73
CA PRO A 299 22.76 -21.43 20.13
C PRO A 299 23.60 -20.75 19.04
N ALA A 300 24.89 -21.08 18.98
CA ALA A 300 25.84 -20.66 17.93
C ALA A 300 26.07 -19.15 17.77
N VAL A 301 25.62 -18.32 18.70
CA VAL A 301 25.83 -16.87 18.66
C VAL A 301 27.14 -16.50 19.36
N THR A 302 28.18 -16.16 18.59
CA THR A 302 29.37 -15.47 19.12
C THR A 302 29.17 -13.96 18.92
N VAL A 303 28.53 -13.30 19.88
CA VAL A 303 28.39 -11.84 19.87
C VAL A 303 29.58 -11.22 20.61
N GLU A 304 30.32 -10.34 19.94
CA GLU A 304 31.23 -9.43 20.63
C GLU A 304 30.42 -8.54 21.58
N THR A 305 30.63 -8.73 22.87
CA THR A 305 29.79 -8.27 23.99
C THR A 305 29.68 -6.75 24.14
N ALA A 306 30.41 -5.96 23.36
CA ALA A 306 30.66 -4.55 23.65
C ALA A 306 29.62 -3.55 23.09
N GLU A 307 28.78 -3.91 22.12
CA GLU A 307 27.89 -2.95 21.43
C GLU A 307 26.42 -3.40 21.25
N VAL A 308 26.00 -4.47 21.93
CA VAL A 308 24.66 -5.05 21.71
C VAL A 308 23.65 -4.53 22.72
N PRO A 309 22.42 -4.18 22.30
CA PRO A 309 21.37 -3.79 23.24
C PRO A 309 21.13 -4.88 24.29
N SER A 310 21.15 -4.51 25.56
CA SER A 310 20.92 -5.43 26.67
C SER A 310 20.31 -4.74 27.89
N VAL A 311 19.43 -5.46 28.58
CA VAL A 311 18.95 -5.18 29.94
C VAL A 311 19.49 -6.28 30.84
N SER A 312 20.01 -5.91 32.00
CA SER A 312 20.52 -6.84 33.02
C SER A 312 19.72 -6.66 34.31
N ALA A 313 19.83 -7.63 35.24
CA ALA A 313 19.12 -7.58 36.50
C ALA A 313 19.39 -6.27 37.27
N ALA A 314 20.63 -5.77 37.21
CA ALA A 314 21.05 -4.53 37.87
C ALA A 314 20.40 -3.26 37.30
N THR A 315 19.96 -3.31 36.04
CA THR A 315 19.35 -2.18 35.33
C THR A 315 17.89 -2.43 35.00
N ALA A 316 17.30 -3.54 35.46
CA ALA A 316 15.94 -3.94 35.13
C ALA A 316 14.91 -2.94 35.69
N SER A 317 14.28 -2.22 34.79
CA SER A 317 13.16 -1.32 35.07
C SER A 317 12.23 -1.32 33.86
N SER A 318 10.95 -0.97 34.03
CA SER A 318 10.03 -0.85 32.90
C SER A 318 10.55 0.10 31.81
N GLU A 319 11.25 1.18 32.20
CA GLU A 319 11.91 2.10 31.26
C GLU A 319 13.07 1.45 30.50
N SER A 320 13.83 0.56 31.16
CA SER A 320 14.95 -0.16 30.53
C SER A 320 14.46 -1.11 29.44
N TYR A 321 13.33 -1.81 29.65
CA TYR A 321 12.72 -2.66 28.61
C TYR A 321 12.12 -1.85 27.46
N VAL A 322 11.55 -0.67 27.74
CA VAL A 322 11.13 0.29 26.70
C VAL A 322 12.31 0.70 25.82
N ARG A 323 13.43 1.12 26.44
CA ARG A 323 14.66 1.47 25.72
C ARG A 323 15.23 0.29 24.95
N PHE A 324 15.16 -0.91 25.51
CA PHE A 324 15.61 -2.12 24.82
C PHE A 324 14.83 -2.38 23.52
N ILE A 325 13.49 -2.29 23.53
CA ILE A 325 12.70 -2.46 22.31
C ILE A 325 13.03 -1.39 21.27
N GLU A 326 13.24 -0.15 21.71
CA GLU A 326 13.66 0.97 20.86
C GLU A 326 15.03 0.70 20.22
N ASP A 327 16.00 0.25 21.00
CA ASP A 327 17.36 -0.06 20.54
C ASP A 327 17.37 -1.25 19.59
N VAL A 328 16.58 -2.31 19.87
CA VAL A 328 16.39 -3.43 18.94
C VAL A 328 15.71 -2.96 17.65
N SER A 329 14.67 -2.13 17.75
CA SER A 329 13.96 -1.58 16.58
C SER A 329 14.90 -0.76 15.70
N ARG A 330 15.74 0.08 16.31
CA ARG A 330 16.80 0.82 15.62
C ARG A 330 17.85 -0.10 15.02
N PHE A 331 18.34 -1.09 15.77
CA PHE A 331 19.37 -2.02 15.30
C PHE A 331 18.92 -2.78 14.06
N VAL A 332 17.67 -3.25 14.04
CA VAL A 332 17.09 -4.00 12.92
C VAL A 332 16.81 -3.11 11.70
N THR A 333 16.48 -1.84 11.92
CA THR A 333 16.11 -0.90 10.83
C THR A 333 17.24 0.01 10.36
N ALA A 334 18.32 0.13 11.14
CA ALA A 334 19.44 0.99 10.81
C ALA A 334 20.08 0.54 9.49
N PRO A 335 20.39 1.49 8.60
CA PRO A 335 21.20 1.22 7.43
C PRO A 335 22.64 0.93 7.90
N LYS A 336 22.97 -0.31 8.26
CA LYS A 336 24.36 -0.65 8.61
C LYS A 336 25.31 -0.26 7.47
N LYS A 337 26.38 0.46 7.83
CA LYS A 337 27.63 0.56 7.07
C LYS A 337 28.27 -0.84 7.02
N ARG A 338 27.69 -1.78 6.28
CA ARG A 338 28.35 -3.04 5.91
C ARG A 338 28.52 -3.01 4.41
N SER A 339 29.78 -2.92 4.01
CA SER A 339 30.38 -2.75 2.69
C SER A 339 30.03 -3.82 1.64
N GLN A 340 28.97 -4.62 1.84
CA GLN A 340 28.55 -5.70 0.93
C GLN A 340 27.03 -5.78 0.73
N ARG A 341 26.29 -4.70 1.01
CA ARG A 341 24.85 -4.68 0.78
C ARG A 341 24.53 -4.45 -0.70
N LYS A 342 24.14 -5.48 -1.46
CA LYS A 342 23.66 -5.32 -2.85
C LYS A 342 22.34 -4.54 -2.93
N GLN A 343 21.48 -4.58 -1.90
CA GLN A 343 20.25 -3.77 -1.81
C GLN A 343 19.90 -3.37 -0.36
N PRO A 344 19.62 -2.09 -0.07
CA PRO A 344 19.16 -1.66 1.26
C PRO A 344 17.82 -2.31 1.64
N LEU A 345 17.64 -2.71 2.90
CA LEU A 345 16.35 -3.12 3.45
C LEU A 345 15.39 -1.94 3.24
N LEU A 346 14.38 -2.15 2.39
CA LEU A 346 13.40 -1.14 2.06
C LEU A 346 12.34 -1.11 3.17
N VAL A 347 12.65 -0.42 4.26
CA VAL A 347 11.66 -0.11 5.30
C VAL A 347 10.70 0.96 4.75
N PRO A 348 9.37 0.74 4.75
CA PRO A 348 8.41 1.77 4.36
C PRO A 348 8.55 3.04 5.20
N LEU A 349 8.29 4.23 4.63
CA LEU A 349 8.37 5.49 5.39
C LEU A 349 7.44 5.52 6.62
N SER A 350 6.24 4.93 6.51
CA SER A 350 5.32 4.86 7.64
C SER A 350 5.94 4.09 8.81
N ALA A 351 6.61 2.97 8.51
CA ALA A 351 7.34 2.19 9.49
C ALA A 351 8.56 2.94 10.06
N GLN A 352 9.33 3.65 9.24
CA GLN A 352 10.45 4.46 9.73
C GLN A 352 9.97 5.54 10.72
N ARG A 353 8.91 6.28 10.36
CA ARG A 353 8.30 7.28 11.26
C ARG A 353 7.77 6.63 12.53
N ALA A 354 7.06 5.50 12.41
CA ALA A 354 6.54 4.82 13.58
C ALA A 354 7.65 4.42 14.56
N ILE A 355 8.79 3.92 14.05
CA ILE A 355 9.96 3.58 14.85
C ILE A 355 10.60 4.82 15.47
N GLU A 356 10.75 5.92 14.72
CA GLU A 356 11.21 7.20 15.27
C GLU A 356 10.31 7.68 16.41
N HIS A 357 9.01 7.43 16.31
CA HIS A 357 8.04 7.76 17.34
C HIS A 357 8.02 6.77 18.53
N LEU A 358 8.65 5.59 18.44
CA LEU A 358 8.80 4.67 19.58
C LEU A 358 9.69 5.27 20.66
N ALA A 359 10.69 6.08 20.28
CA ALA A 359 11.57 6.81 21.21
C ALA A 359 10.83 7.76 22.16
N LYS A 360 9.57 8.09 21.86
CA LYS A 360 8.71 8.95 22.68
C LYS A 360 7.76 8.16 23.57
N ALA A 361 7.75 6.83 23.47
CA ALA A 361 6.88 6.00 24.28
C ALA A 361 7.45 5.90 25.71
N THR A 362 6.55 5.98 26.69
CA THR A 362 6.88 5.95 28.11
C THR A 362 6.51 4.63 28.79
N SER A 363 5.79 3.74 28.10
CA SER A 363 5.35 2.45 28.64
C SER A 363 5.36 1.34 27.59
N LEU A 364 5.39 0.09 28.07
CA LEU A 364 5.34 -1.10 27.22
C LEU A 364 3.99 -1.23 26.48
N ASP A 365 2.89 -0.80 27.08
CA ASP A 365 1.57 -0.77 26.42
C ASP A 365 1.58 0.09 25.16
N VAL A 366 2.11 1.30 25.28
CA VAL A 366 2.16 2.27 24.16
C VAL A 366 3.05 1.73 23.05
N ILE A 367 4.15 1.06 23.36
CA ILE A 367 5.03 0.44 22.37
C ILE A 367 4.34 -0.74 21.68
N ALA A 368 3.73 -1.64 22.45
CA ALA A 368 3.04 -2.81 21.92
C ALA A 368 1.90 -2.39 20.98
N ASP A 369 1.09 -1.40 21.35
CA ASP A 369 -0.01 -0.91 20.51
C ASP A 369 0.49 -0.25 19.22
N ARG A 370 1.58 0.53 19.28
CA ARG A 370 2.21 1.14 18.10
C ARG A 370 2.78 0.10 17.14
N LEU A 371 3.48 -0.92 17.67
CA LEU A 371 4.05 -1.99 16.85
C LEU A 371 2.95 -2.90 16.28
N ARG A 372 1.87 -3.14 17.04
CA ARG A 372 0.68 -3.85 16.54
C ARG A 372 0.00 -3.08 15.40
N ALA A 373 -0.08 -1.75 15.48
CA ALA A 373 -0.61 -0.93 14.40
C ALA A 373 0.18 -1.10 13.09
N LEU A 374 1.51 -1.34 13.15
CA LEU A 374 2.32 -1.65 11.97
C LEU A 374 1.99 -2.99 11.30
N LEU A 375 1.33 -3.90 12.02
CA LEU A 375 0.83 -5.14 11.43
C LEU A 375 -0.38 -4.91 10.51
N LEU A 376 -1.16 -3.86 10.78
CA LEU A 376 -2.32 -3.46 10.00
C LEU A 376 -1.92 -2.70 8.71
N ASP A 377 -0.73 -2.11 8.69
CA ASP A 377 -0.17 -1.45 7.51
C ASP A 377 0.34 -2.47 6.49
N ALA A 378 -0.09 -2.32 5.23
CA ALA A 378 0.33 -3.22 4.16
C ALA A 378 1.87 -3.13 3.93
N PRO A 379 2.62 -4.25 3.97
CA PRO A 379 4.08 -4.24 3.99
C PRO A 379 4.71 -3.71 2.69
N ALA A 380 4.02 -3.85 1.54
CA ALA A 380 4.30 -3.16 0.29
C ALA A 380 3.17 -3.43 -0.69
N VAL A 381 2.81 -2.46 -1.53
CA VAL A 381 1.88 -2.72 -2.64
C VAL A 381 2.66 -3.23 -3.85
N THR A 382 2.25 -4.37 -4.40
CA THR A 382 2.93 -5.02 -5.52
C THR A 382 2.81 -4.19 -6.80
N ARG A 383 3.93 -4.08 -7.54
CA ARG A 383 4.05 -3.36 -8.82
C ARG A 383 2.96 -3.70 -9.84
N PRO A 384 2.59 -4.98 -10.10
CA PRO A 384 1.59 -5.30 -11.12
C PRO A 384 0.17 -4.88 -10.75
N ARG A 385 -0.20 -4.92 -9.46
CA ARG A 385 -1.56 -4.53 -9.01
C ARG A 385 -1.79 -3.01 -9.14
N ARG A 386 -0.74 -2.21 -8.92
CA ARG A 386 -0.81 -0.75 -9.13
C ARG A 386 -0.71 -0.34 -10.60
N PHE A 387 0.10 -1.05 -11.40
CA PHE A 387 0.13 -0.86 -12.85
C PHE A 387 -1.21 -1.21 -13.51
N GLY A 388 -1.89 -2.27 -13.07
CA GLY A 388 -3.21 -2.65 -13.59
C GLY A 388 -4.26 -1.55 -13.39
N LEU A 389 -4.29 -0.90 -12.22
CA LEU A 389 -5.19 0.22 -11.96
C LEU A 389 -4.85 1.45 -12.82
N GLN A 390 -3.56 1.76 -12.95
CA GLN A 390 -3.08 2.88 -13.78
C GLN A 390 -3.37 2.65 -15.27
N PHE A 391 -3.21 1.42 -15.74
CA PHE A 391 -3.56 1.03 -17.11
C PHE A 391 -5.07 1.16 -17.37
N CYS A 392 -5.91 0.74 -16.43
CA CYS A 392 -7.37 0.90 -16.56
C CYS A 392 -7.80 2.37 -16.64
N CYS A 393 -7.19 3.26 -15.85
CA CYS A 393 -7.46 4.70 -15.93
C CYS A 393 -6.95 5.32 -17.24
N ALA A 394 -5.78 4.90 -17.72
CA ALA A 394 -5.23 5.37 -19.00
C ALA A 394 -6.05 4.85 -20.19
N ALA A 395 -6.55 3.61 -20.13
CA ALA A 395 -7.40 3.00 -21.16
C ALA A 395 -8.74 3.75 -21.32
N LEU A 396 -9.34 4.22 -20.22
CA LEU A 396 -10.55 5.04 -20.27
C LEU A 396 -10.32 6.38 -20.99
N SER A 397 -9.16 7.02 -20.73
CA SER A 397 -8.77 8.27 -21.38
C SER A 397 -8.47 8.08 -22.87
N LEU A 398 -7.83 6.95 -23.24
CA LEU A 398 -7.63 6.56 -24.64
C LEU A 398 -8.97 6.30 -25.34
N PHE A 399 -9.92 5.67 -24.66
CA PHE A 399 -11.27 5.44 -25.18
C PHE A 399 -12.03 6.74 -25.42
N ALA A 400 -11.95 7.71 -24.49
CA ALA A 400 -12.53 9.03 -24.67
C ALA A 400 -11.89 9.81 -25.84
N GLY A 401 -10.56 9.73 -25.99
CA GLY A 401 -9.85 10.30 -27.13
C GLY A 401 -10.24 9.65 -28.47
N ALA A 402 -10.40 8.33 -28.49
CA ALA A 402 -10.91 7.60 -29.65
C ALA A 402 -12.37 7.97 -29.97
N GLY A 403 -13.20 8.20 -28.96
CA GLY A 403 -14.58 8.67 -29.13
C GLY A 403 -14.65 10.05 -29.78
N LEU A 404 -13.80 10.98 -29.38
CA LEU A 404 -13.71 12.31 -30.00
C LEU A 404 -13.18 12.24 -31.45
N LEU A 405 -12.22 11.33 -31.71
CA LEU A 405 -11.73 11.07 -33.07
C LEU A 405 -12.84 10.47 -33.94
N MET A 406 -13.59 9.50 -33.41
CA MET A 406 -14.71 8.86 -34.10
C MET A 406 -15.83 9.87 -34.37
N GLN A 407 -16.19 10.70 -33.39
CA GLN A 407 -17.16 11.78 -33.58
C GLN A 407 -16.71 12.73 -34.71
N ARG A 408 -15.42 13.08 -34.76
CA ARG A 408 -14.88 13.91 -35.82
C ARG A 408 -14.89 13.22 -37.18
N ILE A 409 -14.50 11.95 -37.25
CA ILE A 409 -14.57 11.16 -38.49
C ILE A 409 -16.01 11.09 -38.96
N VAL A 410 -16.99 10.88 -38.08
CA VAL A 410 -18.41 10.85 -38.45
C VAL A 410 -18.92 12.22 -38.92
N VAL A 411 -18.47 13.31 -38.30
CA VAL A 411 -18.81 14.67 -38.76
C VAL A 411 -18.15 14.98 -40.10
N ASP A 412 -16.87 14.65 -40.28
CA ASP A 412 -16.12 14.91 -41.51
C ASP A 412 -16.61 13.99 -42.65
N VAL A 413 -16.89 12.71 -42.39
CA VAL A 413 -17.51 11.77 -43.35
C VAL A 413 -18.96 12.18 -43.65
N GLY A 414 -19.71 12.60 -42.64
CA GLY A 414 -21.05 13.17 -42.85
C GLY A 414 -21.02 14.45 -43.69
N GLN A 415 -19.98 15.27 -43.57
CA GLN A 415 -19.76 16.44 -44.42
C GLN A 415 -19.23 16.09 -45.81
N ILE A 416 -18.51 14.97 -45.98
CA ILE A 416 -18.03 14.46 -47.28
C ILE A 416 -19.16 13.77 -48.05
N ASP A 417 -20.03 13.01 -47.39
CA ASP A 417 -21.27 12.46 -47.97
C ASP A 417 -22.31 13.58 -48.25
N MET A 418 -22.23 14.68 -47.50
CA MET A 418 -22.89 15.96 -47.80
C MET A 418 -21.97 16.93 -48.55
N ALA A 419 -21.02 16.44 -49.35
CA ALA A 419 -20.46 17.25 -50.42
C ALA A 419 -21.64 17.81 -51.24
N PRO A 420 -21.69 19.14 -51.48
CA PRO A 420 -22.93 19.80 -51.84
C PRO A 420 -23.36 19.26 -53.20
N LYS A 421 -24.45 18.49 -53.22
CA LYS A 421 -25.35 18.52 -54.37
C LYS A 421 -26.05 19.86 -54.23
N PRO A 422 -25.64 20.93 -54.94
CA PRO A 422 -26.20 22.27 -54.76
C PRO A 422 -27.73 22.23 -54.88
N GLU A 423 -28.24 21.37 -55.75
CA GLU A 423 -29.67 21.10 -55.94
C GLU A 423 -30.39 20.60 -54.67
N LEU A 424 -29.78 19.73 -53.85
CA LEU A 424 -30.41 19.25 -52.61
C LEU A 424 -30.36 20.32 -51.51
N MET A 425 -29.35 21.18 -51.54
CA MET A 425 -29.24 22.28 -50.57
C MET A 425 -30.22 23.41 -50.89
N GLU A 426 -30.39 23.74 -52.18
CA GLU A 426 -31.43 24.66 -52.67
C GLU A 426 -32.84 24.11 -52.37
N LEU A 427 -33.07 22.81 -52.60
CA LEU A 427 -34.34 22.15 -52.28
C LEU A 427 -34.64 22.19 -50.78
N ASN A 428 -33.65 21.89 -49.92
CA ASN A 428 -33.82 21.90 -48.47
C ASN A 428 -34.04 23.32 -47.94
N TYR A 429 -33.33 24.32 -48.50
CA TYR A 429 -33.53 25.72 -48.17
C TYR A 429 -34.94 26.19 -48.57
N ALA A 430 -35.37 25.90 -49.80
CA ALA A 430 -36.71 26.24 -50.28
C ALA A 430 -37.82 25.52 -49.49
N ALA A 431 -37.63 24.24 -49.14
CA ALA A 431 -38.55 23.49 -48.28
C ALA A 431 -38.63 24.08 -46.86
N SER A 432 -37.50 24.52 -46.30
CA SER A 432 -37.47 25.17 -44.98
C SER A 432 -38.14 26.55 -44.99
N MET A 433 -38.01 27.32 -46.08
CA MET A 433 -38.72 28.58 -46.26
C MET A 433 -40.23 28.36 -46.36
N LEU A 434 -40.67 27.34 -47.11
CA LEU A 434 -42.07 26.92 -47.17
C LEU A 434 -42.62 26.52 -45.80
N TYR A 435 -41.84 25.76 -45.03
CA TYR A 435 -42.22 25.36 -43.68
C TYR A 435 -42.34 26.57 -42.74
N ALA A 436 -41.43 27.54 -42.84
CA ALA A 436 -41.48 28.77 -42.05
C ALA A 436 -42.69 29.66 -42.42
N HIS A 437 -43.02 29.77 -43.71
CA HIS A 437 -44.20 30.50 -44.19
C HIS A 437 -45.52 29.85 -43.75
N GLN A 438 -45.56 28.51 -43.69
CA GLN A 438 -46.75 27.76 -43.27
C GLN A 438 -47.14 28.02 -41.80
N PHE A 439 -46.20 28.46 -40.96
CA PHE A 439 -46.45 28.86 -39.57
C PHE A 439 -46.70 30.38 -39.39
N SER A 440 -46.56 31.18 -40.45
CA SER A 440 -46.77 32.64 -40.47
C SER A 440 -48.14 33.05 -41.03
N SER A 441 -49.11 32.14 -41.07
CA SER A 441 -50.37 32.31 -41.81
C SER A 441 -51.32 33.33 -41.16
N SER A 442 -51.21 34.60 -41.55
CA SER A 442 -52.26 35.61 -41.35
C SER A 442 -52.28 36.73 -42.39
N GLN A 443 -51.56 36.58 -43.52
CA GLN A 443 -51.57 37.55 -44.63
C GLN A 443 -51.73 36.88 -46.00
N PRO A 444 -52.59 37.39 -46.89
CA PRO A 444 -52.90 36.77 -48.19
C PRO A 444 -51.75 36.79 -49.22
N ASP A 445 -50.76 37.67 -49.07
CA ASP A 445 -49.56 37.67 -49.94
C ASP A 445 -48.63 36.48 -49.66
N VAL A 446 -48.63 35.98 -48.41
CA VAL A 446 -47.76 34.87 -47.97
C VAL A 446 -48.14 33.55 -48.65
N ASP A 447 -49.43 33.33 -48.91
CA ASP A 447 -49.91 32.13 -49.60
C ASP A 447 -49.53 32.13 -51.09
N ARG A 448 -49.49 33.31 -51.73
CA ARG A 448 -49.09 33.44 -53.13
C ARG A 448 -47.60 33.15 -53.33
N ASP A 449 -46.75 33.66 -52.44
CA ASP A 449 -45.31 33.40 -52.47
C ASP A 449 -45.00 31.93 -52.19
N ALA A 450 -45.71 31.30 -51.25
CA ALA A 450 -45.61 29.87 -50.98
C ALA A 450 -46.02 29.01 -52.19
N GLU A 451 -47.06 29.40 -52.92
CA GLU A 451 -47.52 28.69 -54.11
C GLU A 451 -46.56 28.84 -55.30
N MET A 452 -45.96 30.04 -55.48
CA MET A 452 -44.88 30.25 -56.45
C MET A 452 -43.64 29.41 -56.12
N LEU A 453 -43.26 29.34 -54.84
CA LEU A 453 -42.12 28.52 -54.40
C LEU A 453 -42.37 27.03 -54.63
N ARG A 454 -43.58 26.53 -54.33
CA ARG A 454 -43.98 25.13 -54.64
C ARG A 454 -43.91 24.84 -56.14
N THR A 455 -44.40 25.76 -56.96
CA THR A 455 -44.40 25.62 -58.42
C THR A 455 -42.97 25.63 -58.97
N TRP A 456 -42.10 26.48 -58.43
CA TRP A 456 -40.68 26.50 -58.77
C TRP A 456 -39.98 25.19 -58.38
N ILE A 457 -40.16 24.68 -57.16
CA ILE A 457 -39.58 23.40 -56.71
C ILE A 457 -40.00 22.25 -57.63
N VAL A 458 -41.30 22.15 -57.92
CA VAL A 458 -41.85 21.09 -58.78
C VAL A 458 -41.39 21.27 -60.23
N GLY A 459 -41.17 22.49 -60.72
CA GLY A 459 -40.70 22.75 -62.08
C GLY A 459 -39.20 22.49 -62.26
N HIS A 460 -38.39 22.87 -61.27
CA HIS A 460 -36.93 22.83 -61.35
C HIS A 460 -36.36 21.42 -61.14
N HIS A 461 -37.02 20.59 -60.31
CA HIS A 461 -36.52 19.25 -59.94
C HIS A 461 -37.31 18.08 -60.55
N ARG A 462 -38.18 18.30 -61.56
CA ARG A 462 -38.96 17.22 -62.21
C ARG A 462 -38.18 16.39 -63.23
N LYS A 463 -36.98 16.82 -63.61
CA LYS A 463 -36.19 16.23 -64.71
C LYS A 463 -34.85 15.62 -64.26
N THR A 464 -34.57 15.61 -62.97
CA THR A 464 -33.54 14.78 -62.34
C THR A 464 -34.19 13.55 -61.72
#